data_AF-A0A7C3L1I9-F1
#
_entry.id   AF-A0A7C3L1I9-F1
#
_cell.length_a   1.000
_cell.length_b   1.000
_cell.length_c   1.000
_cell.angle_alpha   90.00
_cell.angle_beta   90.00
_cell.angle_gamma   90.00
#
_symmetry.space_group_name_H-M   'P 1'
#
loop_
_entity.id
_entity.type
_entity.pdbx_description
1 polymer ?
#
loop_
_entity_poly.entity_id
_entity_poly.type
_entity_poly.pdbx_seq_one_letter_code
_entity_poly.pdbx_strand_id
1 'polypeptide(L)'
;MPSHPPPPRAGECAWELCTPAVPGALAIIQLMGDIDYALARLGIAPVPVGSVARRSLAQIDTGLVARWTPTIAQLMPHGGIAVTRSLLNALESAGLSRASPPDLRLMFPEADDDFEAHMLAAIARAASPLAIDRLLAEPARWREHARGLRPICPPAVARLLNHLIDPPLVVALGPPNVGKSTLLNTLAGRYVSIVADEPGTTRDHVGITLDLAGLVVRYVDTPGLRPDADPLEHEAQSLALQIAHQADLVLFVGDADAPPP
;
A
#
# COMPACT_ATOMS: atom_id res chain seq x y z
N MET A 1 18.51 -27.75 2.53
CA MET A 1 19.40 -26.95 1.66
C MET A 1 18.49 -25.99 0.92
N PRO A 2 18.37 -24.72 1.32
CA PRO A 2 17.57 -23.78 0.56
C PRO A 2 18.24 -23.64 -0.81
N SER A 3 17.54 -24.04 -1.87
CA SER A 3 17.99 -23.84 -3.23
C SER A 3 18.07 -22.34 -3.47
N HIS A 4 19.29 -21.80 -3.57
CA HIS A 4 19.48 -20.44 -4.07
C HIS A 4 18.74 -20.32 -5.42
N PRO A 5 18.01 -19.22 -5.66
CA PRO A 5 17.47 -18.96 -6.98
C PRO A 5 18.62 -19.02 -8.00
N PRO A 6 18.39 -19.59 -9.20
CA PRO A 6 19.44 -19.69 -10.20
C PRO A 6 20.01 -18.29 -10.50
N PRO A 7 21.31 -18.17 -10.77
CA PRO A 7 21.89 -16.89 -11.18
C PRO A 7 21.13 -16.36 -12.40
N PRO A 8 20.90 -15.04 -12.48
CA PRO A 8 20.16 -14.47 -13.60
C PRO A 8 20.88 -14.78 -14.91
N ARG A 9 20.10 -14.99 -15.97
CA ARG A 9 20.63 -15.20 -17.32
C ARG A 9 21.35 -13.93 -17.74
N ALA A 10 22.57 -14.07 -18.28
CA ALA A 10 23.33 -12.95 -18.82
C ALA A 10 22.50 -12.24 -19.90
N GLY A 11 22.42 -10.90 -19.82
CA GLY A 11 21.66 -10.08 -20.76
C GLY A 11 20.14 -10.01 -20.52
N GLU A 12 19.63 -10.55 -19.42
CA GLU A 12 18.22 -10.37 -19.01
C GLU A 12 18.14 -9.56 -17.71
N CYS A 13 17.33 -8.50 -17.70
CA CYS A 13 17.03 -7.74 -16.50
C CYS A 13 15.58 -7.27 -16.53
N ALA A 14 14.91 -7.43 -15.40
CA ALA A 14 13.56 -6.95 -15.16
C ALA A 14 13.58 -5.68 -14.29
N TRP A 15 12.49 -4.91 -14.33
CA TRP A 15 12.32 -3.73 -13.48
C TRP A 15 10.94 -3.65 -12.84
N GLU A 16 10.86 -3.03 -11.66
CA GLU A 16 9.62 -2.75 -10.94
C GLU A 16 9.64 -1.33 -10.37
N LEU A 17 8.50 -0.65 -10.38
CA LEU A 17 8.31 0.60 -9.65
C LEU A 17 7.85 0.28 -8.22
N CYS A 18 8.70 0.53 -7.24
CA CYS A 18 8.46 0.21 -5.82
C CYS A 18 7.72 1.31 -5.06
N THR A 19 7.59 2.50 -5.64
CA THR A 19 6.80 3.61 -5.09
C THR A 19 5.47 3.76 -5.84
N PRO A 20 4.40 4.26 -5.19
CA PRO A 20 3.16 4.60 -5.89
C PRO A 20 3.40 5.52 -7.10
N ALA A 21 2.61 5.35 -8.17
CA ALA A 21 2.75 6.11 -9.42
C ALA A 21 2.13 7.52 -9.34
N VAL A 22 2.51 8.28 -8.33
CA VAL A 22 1.91 9.57 -7.94
C VAL A 22 3.00 10.61 -7.65
N PRO A 23 2.66 11.91 -7.60
CA PRO A 23 3.66 12.94 -7.31
C PRO A 23 4.30 12.72 -5.93
N GLY A 24 5.62 12.58 -5.93
CA GLY A 24 6.41 12.48 -4.71
C GLY A 24 7.75 13.20 -4.85
N ALA A 25 8.48 13.33 -3.75
CA ALA A 25 9.84 13.88 -3.78
C ALA A 25 10.78 12.96 -4.59
N LEU A 26 10.64 11.65 -4.43
CA LEU A 26 11.44 10.62 -5.09
C LEU A 26 10.55 9.46 -5.56
N ALA A 27 10.98 8.78 -6.61
CA ALA A 27 10.46 7.47 -6.98
C ALA A 27 11.56 6.42 -6.76
N ILE A 28 11.18 5.15 -6.56
CA ILE A 28 12.14 4.05 -6.44
C ILE A 28 11.79 3.01 -7.52
N ILE A 29 12.75 2.74 -8.39
CA ILE A 29 12.65 1.70 -9.42
C ILE A 29 13.69 0.63 -9.12
N GLN A 30 13.26 -0.59 -8.87
CA GLN A 30 14.15 -1.72 -8.65
C GLN A 30 14.47 -2.44 -9.96
N LEU A 31 15.75 -2.76 -10.17
CA LEU A 31 16.28 -3.58 -11.24
C LEU A 31 16.67 -4.95 -10.68
N MET A 32 16.29 -6.03 -11.36
CA MET A 32 16.54 -7.41 -10.96
C MET A 32 17.09 -8.21 -12.15
N GLY A 33 18.26 -8.81 -12.00
CA GLY A 33 18.90 -9.63 -13.05
C GLY A 33 20.31 -9.16 -13.37
N ASP A 34 20.66 -9.06 -14.65
CA ASP A 34 21.94 -8.54 -15.10
C ASP A 34 21.97 -7.00 -15.00
N ILE A 35 22.46 -6.50 -13.87
CA ILE A 35 22.49 -5.06 -13.57
C ILE A 35 23.46 -4.31 -14.49
N ASP A 36 24.60 -4.90 -14.82
CA ASP A 36 25.59 -4.23 -15.68
C ASP A 36 25.05 -4.06 -17.10
N TYR A 37 24.34 -5.08 -17.61
CA TYR A 37 23.58 -4.98 -18.86
C TYR A 37 22.54 -3.85 -18.81
N ALA A 38 21.73 -3.79 -17.75
CA ALA A 38 20.67 -2.80 -17.63
C ALA A 38 21.21 -1.36 -17.57
N LEU A 39 22.23 -1.11 -16.75
CA LEU A 39 22.86 0.21 -16.64
C LEU A 39 23.47 0.64 -17.98
N ALA A 40 24.14 -0.27 -18.69
CA ALA A 40 24.70 0.03 -20.01
C ALA A 40 23.62 0.39 -21.05
N ARG A 41 22.51 -0.35 -21.09
CA ARG A 41 21.39 -0.09 -22.01
C ARG A 41 20.70 1.25 -21.74
N LEU A 42 20.67 1.67 -20.48
CA LEU A 42 20.15 2.97 -20.06
C LEU A 42 21.17 4.10 -20.17
N GLY A 43 22.41 3.84 -20.59
CA GLY A 43 23.48 4.85 -20.63
C GLY A 43 23.85 5.39 -19.25
N ILE A 44 23.66 4.60 -18.19
CA ILE A 44 23.97 4.95 -16.80
C ILE A 44 25.38 4.43 -16.48
N ALA A 45 26.24 5.30 -15.93
CA ALA A 45 27.59 4.89 -15.56
C ALA A 45 27.57 3.84 -14.43
N PRO A 46 28.47 2.84 -14.47
CA PRO A 46 28.45 1.69 -13.56
C PRO A 46 28.57 2.09 -12.09
N VAL A 47 28.02 1.24 -11.22
CA VAL A 47 28.04 1.40 -9.77
C VAL A 47 28.54 0.09 -9.14
N PRO A 48 29.56 0.12 -8.27
CA PRO A 48 30.03 -1.05 -7.55
C PRO A 48 28.96 -1.67 -6.64
N VAL A 49 28.99 -2.99 -6.45
CA VAL A 49 28.13 -3.67 -5.48
C VAL A 49 28.44 -3.17 -4.06
N GLY A 50 27.40 -2.97 -3.26
CA GLY A 50 27.48 -2.42 -1.90
C GLY A 50 27.66 -0.89 -1.86
N SER A 51 27.41 -0.18 -2.96
CA SER A 51 27.61 1.27 -3.03
C SER A 51 26.42 2.03 -3.59
N VAL A 52 26.36 3.32 -3.27
CA VAL A 52 25.37 4.27 -3.76
C VAL A 52 26.11 5.42 -4.44
N ALA A 53 25.65 5.81 -5.62
CA ALA A 53 26.27 6.91 -6.34
C ALA A 53 25.26 7.75 -7.11
N ARG A 54 25.50 9.06 -7.18
CA ARG A 54 24.72 9.97 -8.02
C ARG A 54 25.04 9.72 -9.50
N ARG A 55 24.01 9.61 -10.34
CA ARG A 55 24.11 9.32 -11.78
C ARG A 55 23.11 10.14 -12.59
N SER A 56 23.44 10.34 -13.87
CA SER A 56 22.44 10.70 -14.87
C SER A 56 21.67 9.43 -15.25
N LEU A 57 20.36 9.45 -15.04
CA LEU A 57 19.46 8.33 -15.29
C LEU A 57 18.87 8.49 -16.69
N ALA A 58 19.39 7.72 -17.65
CA ALA A 58 18.96 7.73 -19.05
C ALA A 58 18.90 9.12 -19.73
N GLN A 59 19.72 10.08 -19.26
CA GLN A 59 19.69 11.49 -19.71
C GLN A 59 18.34 12.19 -19.49
N ILE A 60 17.50 11.66 -18.60
CA ILE A 60 16.18 12.18 -18.27
C ILE A 60 16.24 12.98 -16.98
N ASP A 61 16.89 12.43 -15.96
CA ASP A 61 16.98 13.03 -14.63
C ASP A 61 18.32 12.71 -13.97
N THR A 62 18.67 13.49 -12.95
CA THR A 62 19.78 13.17 -12.04
C THR A 62 19.22 12.56 -10.77
N GLY A 63 19.68 11.35 -10.44
CA GLY A 63 19.22 10.64 -9.24
C GLY A 63 20.32 9.80 -8.61
N LEU A 64 19.94 8.96 -7.65
CA LEU A 64 20.84 7.98 -7.05
C LEU A 64 20.66 6.62 -7.71
N VAL A 65 21.76 5.88 -7.77
CA VAL A 65 21.77 4.46 -8.09
C VAL A 65 22.43 3.73 -6.94
N ALA A 66 21.69 2.85 -6.29
CA ALA A 66 22.17 1.99 -5.23
C ALA A 66 22.26 0.55 -5.73
N ARG A 67 23.46 -0.06 -5.68
CA ARG A 67 23.64 -1.46 -6.08
C ARG A 67 23.87 -2.31 -4.85
N TRP A 68 22.85 -3.07 -4.45
CA TRP A 68 22.88 -3.86 -3.22
C TRP A 68 23.61 -5.18 -3.41
N THR A 69 23.28 -5.88 -4.49
CA THR A 69 23.86 -7.18 -4.82
C THR A 69 24.34 -7.18 -6.27
N PRO A 70 25.03 -8.24 -6.74
CA PRO A 70 25.34 -8.36 -8.17
C PRO A 70 24.08 -8.32 -9.05
N THR A 71 22.92 -8.71 -8.52
CA THR A 71 21.67 -8.94 -9.25
C THR A 71 20.54 -7.97 -8.90
N ILE A 72 20.74 -7.08 -7.94
CA ILE A 72 19.73 -6.11 -7.48
C ILE A 72 20.34 -4.72 -7.39
N ALA A 73 19.70 -3.76 -8.04
CA ALA A 73 19.98 -2.34 -7.90
C ALA A 73 18.69 -1.51 -7.86
N GLN A 74 18.76 -0.30 -7.34
CA GLN A 74 17.65 0.66 -7.30
C GLN A 74 18.06 1.96 -7.98
N LEU A 75 17.19 2.46 -8.85
CA LEU A 75 17.25 3.80 -9.43
C LEU A 75 16.29 4.69 -8.63
N MET A 76 16.79 5.84 -8.16
CA MET A 76 16.03 6.78 -7.34
C MET A 76 16.03 8.17 -7.98
N PRO A 77 15.20 8.41 -9.01
CA PRO A 77 14.98 9.73 -9.60
C PRO A 77 14.08 10.61 -8.72
N HIS A 78 13.92 11.87 -9.10
CA HIS A 78 12.85 12.73 -8.58
C HIS A 78 11.47 12.13 -8.89
N GLY A 79 10.54 12.21 -7.94
CA GLY A 79 9.21 11.57 -8.01
C GLY A 79 8.16 12.31 -8.81
N GLY A 80 8.55 13.21 -9.72
CA GLY A 80 7.63 13.91 -10.59
C GLY A 80 7.04 12.97 -11.64
N ILE A 81 5.71 13.02 -11.87
CA ILE A 81 5.01 12.13 -12.82
C ILE A 81 5.69 12.08 -14.20
N ALA A 82 6.11 13.24 -14.72
CA ALA A 82 6.77 13.32 -16.02
C ALA A 82 8.14 12.61 -16.04
N VAL A 83 8.93 12.78 -14.98
CA VAL A 83 10.24 12.14 -14.83
C VAL A 83 10.07 10.62 -14.73
N THR A 84 9.21 10.17 -13.80
CA THR A 84 8.92 8.74 -13.61
C THR A 84 8.45 8.11 -14.91
N ARG A 85 7.44 8.68 -15.57
CA ARG A 85 6.91 8.15 -16.84
C ARG A 85 7.98 8.07 -17.94
N SER A 86 8.82 9.08 -18.05
CA SER A 86 9.88 9.11 -19.06
C SER A 86 10.92 8.01 -18.80
N LEU A 87 11.29 7.80 -17.53
CA LEU A 87 12.20 6.72 -17.14
C LEU A 87 11.59 5.33 -17.36
N LEU A 88 10.30 5.14 -17.05
CA LEU A 88 9.61 3.88 -17.34
C LEU A 88 9.63 3.56 -18.84
N ASN A 89 9.34 4.56 -19.69
CA ASN A 89 9.42 4.40 -21.14
C ASN A 89 10.85 4.10 -21.62
N ALA A 90 11.87 4.68 -20.98
CA ALA A 90 13.27 4.40 -21.30
C ALA A 90 13.66 2.97 -20.93
N LEU A 91 13.15 2.44 -19.80
CA LEU A 91 13.34 1.06 -19.39
C LEU A 91 12.74 0.08 -20.40
N GLU A 92 11.50 0.34 -20.83
CA GLU A 92 10.83 -0.47 -21.86
C GLU A 92 11.58 -0.39 -23.21
N SER A 93 11.99 0.81 -23.63
CA SER A 93 12.75 1.01 -24.87
C SER A 93 14.14 0.37 -24.84
N ALA A 94 14.73 0.24 -23.65
CA ALA A 94 15.99 -0.48 -23.43
C ALA A 94 15.82 -2.01 -23.57
N GLY A 95 14.59 -2.51 -23.71
CA GLY A 95 14.29 -3.94 -23.79
C GLY A 95 14.31 -4.65 -22.44
N LEU A 96 14.23 -3.88 -21.34
CA LEU A 96 14.13 -4.42 -20.00
C LEU A 96 12.69 -4.83 -19.74
N SER A 97 12.49 -6.05 -19.26
CA SER A 97 11.15 -6.55 -19.01
C SER A 97 10.57 -5.87 -17.78
N ARG A 98 9.30 -5.46 -17.84
CA ARG A 98 8.59 -5.09 -16.62
C ARG A 98 8.36 -6.37 -15.82
N ALA A 99 8.74 -6.38 -14.55
CA ALA A 99 8.41 -7.48 -13.66
C ALA A 99 6.87 -7.61 -13.59
N SER A 100 6.38 -8.82 -13.88
CA SER A 100 5.06 -9.27 -13.40
C SER A 100 5.04 -9.19 -11.86
N PRO A 101 3.86 -9.15 -11.19
CA PRO A 101 3.78 -8.97 -9.74
C PRO A 101 4.86 -9.83 -9.06
N PRO A 102 5.72 -9.19 -8.29
CA PRO A 102 7.04 -9.71 -8.01
C PRO A 102 6.94 -11.08 -7.34
N ASP A 103 7.85 -11.97 -7.72
CA ASP A 103 8.09 -13.16 -6.92
C ASP A 103 8.51 -12.69 -5.53
N LEU A 104 7.66 -12.91 -4.53
CA LEU A 104 7.87 -12.39 -3.18
C LEU A 104 9.17 -12.94 -2.59
N ARG A 105 9.64 -14.12 -3.03
CA ARG A 105 10.92 -14.69 -2.60
C ARG A 105 12.12 -13.90 -3.12
N LEU A 106 11.98 -13.17 -4.21
CA LEU A 106 13.02 -12.27 -4.72
C LEU A 106 12.99 -10.92 -4.01
N MET A 107 11.81 -10.44 -3.59
CA MET A 107 11.68 -9.20 -2.81
C MET A 107 12.17 -9.36 -1.38
N PHE A 108 11.89 -10.52 -0.78
CA PHE A 108 12.21 -10.86 0.60
C PHE A 108 13.15 -12.07 0.61
N PRO A 109 14.42 -11.90 0.20
CA PRO A 109 15.40 -12.99 0.16
C PRO A 109 15.69 -13.59 1.54
N GLU A 110 15.37 -12.87 2.61
CA GLU A 110 15.44 -13.31 4.01
C GLU A 110 14.34 -14.29 4.41
N ALA A 111 13.25 -14.41 3.63
CA ALA A 111 12.18 -15.34 3.92
C ALA A 111 12.65 -16.79 3.79
N ASP A 112 12.31 -17.66 4.74
CA ASP A 112 12.66 -19.08 4.69
C ASP A 112 11.86 -19.82 3.60
N ASP A 113 10.60 -19.41 3.38
CA ASP A 113 9.66 -20.02 2.45
C ASP A 113 8.68 -19.01 1.82
N ASP A 114 7.82 -19.50 0.92
CA ASP A 114 6.84 -18.66 0.22
C ASP A 114 5.81 -18.07 1.20
N PHE A 115 5.43 -18.79 2.26
CA PHE A 115 4.44 -18.31 3.21
C PHE A 115 4.99 -17.12 4.00
N GLU A 116 6.23 -17.21 4.47
CA GLU A 116 6.91 -16.10 5.14
C GLU A 116 7.09 -14.90 4.20
N ALA A 117 7.44 -15.13 2.93
CA ALA A 117 7.52 -14.06 1.94
C ALA A 117 6.17 -13.33 1.76
N HIS A 118 5.05 -14.04 1.77
CA HIS A 118 3.71 -13.44 1.75
C HIS A 118 3.39 -12.67 3.03
N MET A 119 3.84 -13.14 4.20
CA MET A 119 3.65 -12.41 5.46
C MET A 119 4.47 -11.12 5.50
N LEU A 120 5.72 -11.14 5.05
CA LEU A 120 6.56 -9.93 4.93
C LEU A 120 5.96 -8.92 3.94
N ALA A 121 5.44 -9.40 2.81
CA ALA A 121 4.71 -8.55 1.86
C ALA A 121 3.44 -7.92 2.48
N ALA A 122 2.70 -8.69 3.28
CA ALA A 122 1.53 -8.21 4.00
C ALA A 122 1.92 -7.16 5.06
N ILE A 123 3.00 -7.39 5.82
CA ILE A 123 3.52 -6.44 6.82
C ILE A 123 3.91 -5.12 6.15
N ALA A 124 4.58 -5.16 5.00
CA ALA A 124 5.01 -3.97 4.27
C ALA A 124 3.83 -3.07 3.85
N ARG A 125 2.61 -3.63 3.75
CA ARG A 125 1.38 -2.91 3.41
C ARG A 125 0.45 -2.69 4.60
N ALA A 126 0.71 -3.30 5.74
CA ALA A 126 -0.26 -3.34 6.82
C ALA A 126 -0.39 -1.97 7.47
N ALA A 127 -1.58 -1.38 7.36
CA ALA A 127 -1.85 -0.08 7.94
C ALA A 127 -1.99 -0.13 9.47
N SER A 128 -2.46 -1.25 10.03
CA SER A 128 -2.75 -1.37 11.46
C SER A 128 -1.54 -1.90 12.24
N PRO A 129 -1.06 -1.22 13.29
CA PRO A 129 -0.04 -1.75 14.20
C PRO A 129 -0.37 -3.14 14.76
N LEU A 130 -1.65 -3.43 15.02
CA LEU A 130 -2.10 -4.76 15.46
C LEU A 130 -1.77 -5.90 14.49
N ALA A 131 -1.53 -5.59 13.22
CA ALA A 131 -1.15 -6.57 12.22
C ALA A 131 0.28 -7.10 12.42
N ILE A 132 1.20 -6.25 12.89
CA ILE A 132 2.64 -6.49 12.80
C ILE A 132 3.04 -7.74 13.59
N ASP A 133 2.78 -7.77 14.89
CA ASP A 133 3.14 -8.90 15.76
C ASP A 133 2.45 -10.20 15.32
N ARG A 134 1.23 -10.09 14.80
CA ARG A 134 0.46 -11.24 14.30
C ARG A 134 1.12 -11.81 13.06
N LEU A 135 1.33 -10.99 12.03
CA LEU A 135 1.93 -11.40 10.77
C LEU A 135 3.37 -11.91 10.95
N LEU A 136 4.15 -11.32 11.87
CA LEU A 136 5.50 -11.81 12.20
C LEU A 136 5.48 -13.19 12.90
N ALA A 137 4.45 -13.48 13.70
CA ALA A 137 4.34 -14.75 14.41
C ALA A 137 3.72 -15.88 13.55
N GLU A 138 2.96 -15.55 12.51
CA GLU A 138 2.24 -16.53 11.69
C GLU A 138 3.15 -17.55 10.99
N PRO A 139 4.34 -17.23 10.43
CA PRO A 139 5.20 -18.22 9.79
C PRO A 139 5.61 -19.36 10.72
N ALA A 140 5.96 -19.06 11.98
CA ALA A 140 6.31 -20.07 12.97
C ALA A 140 5.09 -20.94 13.32
N ARG A 141 3.93 -20.32 13.59
CA ARG A 141 2.68 -21.02 13.90
C ARG A 141 2.25 -21.94 12.77
N TRP A 142 2.34 -21.47 11.53
CA TRP A 142 2.01 -22.24 10.34
C TRP A 142 2.92 -23.45 10.22
N ARG A 143 4.24 -23.30 10.37
CA ARG A 143 5.18 -24.43 10.32
C ARG A 143 4.91 -25.48 11.40
N GLU A 144 4.55 -25.03 12.61
CA GLU A 144 4.24 -25.91 13.73
C GLU A 144 2.90 -26.66 13.56
N HIS A 145 1.88 -26.00 13.04
CA HIS A 145 0.49 -26.49 13.11
C HIS A 145 -0.13 -26.88 11.75
N ALA A 146 0.43 -26.46 10.61
CA ALA A 146 -0.21 -26.63 9.30
C ALA A 146 -0.18 -28.05 8.75
N ARG A 147 0.61 -28.97 9.32
CA ARG A 147 0.66 -30.36 8.83
C ARG A 147 -0.71 -31.05 9.00
N GLY A 148 -1.39 -31.25 7.88
CA GLY A 148 -2.69 -31.94 7.83
C GLY A 148 -3.90 -31.02 8.00
N LEU A 149 -3.71 -29.71 8.20
CA LEU A 149 -4.81 -28.75 8.17
C LEU A 149 -5.21 -28.47 6.73
N ARG A 150 -6.52 -28.58 6.44
CA ARG A 150 -7.11 -27.87 5.30
C ARG A 150 -7.45 -26.48 5.80
N PRO A 151 -6.98 -25.40 5.17
CA PRO A 151 -7.36 -24.06 5.57
C PRO A 151 -8.86 -23.88 5.30
N ILE A 152 -9.68 -24.06 6.33
CA ILE A 152 -11.08 -23.63 6.33
C ILE A 152 -11.09 -22.37 7.17
N CYS A 153 -10.73 -21.24 6.55
CA CYS A 153 -11.04 -19.95 7.12
C CYS A 153 -12.41 -19.54 6.57
N PRO A 154 -13.45 -19.40 7.42
CA PRO A 154 -14.72 -18.86 6.95
C PRO A 154 -14.48 -17.50 6.29
N PRO A 155 -15.10 -17.20 5.14
CA PRO A 155 -14.88 -15.94 4.43
C PRO A 155 -15.10 -14.68 5.26
N ALA A 156 -15.92 -14.76 6.32
CA ALA A 156 -16.13 -13.68 7.27
C ALA A 156 -14.90 -13.42 8.16
N VAL A 157 -14.22 -14.49 8.61
CA VAL A 157 -13.01 -14.40 9.44
C VAL A 157 -11.84 -13.89 8.59
N ALA A 158 -11.72 -14.37 7.35
CA ALA A 158 -10.70 -13.86 6.42
C ALA A 158 -10.85 -12.35 6.18
N ARG A 159 -12.09 -11.87 5.95
CA ARG A 159 -12.37 -10.44 5.81
C ARG A 159 -11.99 -9.64 7.05
N LEU A 160 -12.35 -10.12 8.24
CA LEU A 160 -12.00 -9.44 9.48
C LEU A 160 -10.48 -9.34 9.68
N LEU A 161 -9.72 -10.38 9.36
CA LEU A 161 -8.26 -10.35 9.45
C LEU A 161 -7.64 -9.43 8.39
N ASN A 162 -8.23 -9.36 7.20
CA ASN A 162 -7.77 -8.42 6.16
C ASN A 162 -7.91 -6.96 6.59
N HIS A 163 -8.82 -6.62 7.52
CA HIS A 163 -8.94 -5.25 8.06
C HIS A 163 -7.69 -4.79 8.81
N LEU A 164 -6.83 -5.71 9.25
CA LEU A 164 -5.54 -5.37 9.85
C LEU A 164 -4.53 -4.87 8.78
N ILE A 165 -4.67 -5.35 7.54
CA ILE A 165 -3.81 -4.98 6.43
C ILE A 165 -4.40 -3.76 5.72
N ASP A 166 -5.64 -3.88 5.27
CA ASP A 166 -6.38 -2.84 4.55
C ASP A 166 -7.39 -2.18 5.49
N PRO A 167 -7.29 -0.87 5.79
CA PRO A 167 -8.19 -0.19 6.73
C PRO A 167 -9.67 -0.32 6.33
N PRO A 168 -10.55 -0.77 7.24
CA PRO A 168 -11.98 -0.83 6.97
C PRO A 168 -12.56 0.58 6.88
N LEU A 169 -13.59 0.73 6.06
CA LEU A 169 -14.34 1.96 5.89
C LEU A 169 -15.47 2.05 6.93
N VAL A 170 -15.39 3.07 7.77
CA VAL A 170 -16.40 3.42 8.77
C VAL A 170 -17.10 4.70 8.33
N VAL A 171 -18.43 4.65 8.18
CA VAL A 171 -19.25 5.80 7.76
C VAL A 171 -20.22 6.17 8.86
N ALA A 172 -20.20 7.43 9.28
CA ALA A 172 -21.15 7.94 10.27
C ALA A 172 -22.34 8.60 9.59
N LEU A 173 -23.54 8.05 9.77
CA LEU A 173 -24.81 8.59 9.30
C LEU A 173 -25.65 9.12 10.45
N GLY A 174 -26.53 10.07 10.18
CA GLY A 174 -27.48 10.56 11.17
C GLY A 174 -28.02 11.94 10.84
N PRO A 175 -29.00 12.45 11.60
CA PRO A 175 -29.58 13.76 11.38
C PRO A 175 -28.53 14.89 11.44
N PRO A 176 -28.84 16.09 10.93
CA PRO A 176 -28.00 17.27 11.13
C PRO A 176 -27.76 17.56 12.62
N ASN A 177 -26.59 18.09 12.96
CA ASN A 177 -26.24 18.57 14.31
C ASN A 177 -26.27 17.55 15.47
N VAL A 178 -26.42 16.24 15.20
CA VAL A 178 -26.35 15.17 16.22
C VAL A 178 -24.93 14.86 16.74
N GLY A 179 -23.93 15.67 16.35
CA GLY A 179 -22.56 15.52 16.86
C GLY A 179 -21.65 14.57 16.08
N LYS A 180 -21.98 14.14 14.85
CA LYS A 180 -21.12 13.29 13.99
C LYS A 180 -19.69 13.84 13.85
N SER A 181 -19.56 15.12 13.47
CA SER A 181 -18.26 15.79 13.36
C SER A 181 -17.58 15.99 14.71
N THR A 182 -18.35 16.13 15.80
CA THR A 182 -17.78 16.21 17.16
C THR A 182 -17.21 14.87 17.59
N LEU A 183 -17.88 13.76 17.27
CA LEU A 183 -17.38 12.41 17.48
C LEU A 183 -16.09 12.18 16.68
N LEU A 184 -16.08 12.52 15.39
CA LEU A 184 -14.88 12.45 14.56
C LEU A 184 -13.72 13.24 15.18
N ASN A 185 -13.94 14.52 15.51
CA ASN A 185 -12.89 15.35 16.10
C ASN A 185 -12.37 14.80 17.43
N THR A 186 -13.26 14.22 18.25
CA THR A 186 -12.88 13.60 19.52
C THR A 186 -12.04 12.34 19.32
N LEU A 187 -12.41 11.50 18.36
CA LEU A 187 -11.67 10.29 18.01
C LEU A 187 -10.32 10.64 17.37
N ALA A 188 -10.31 11.61 16.44
CA ALA A 188 -9.11 12.11 15.80
C ALA A 188 -8.13 12.68 16.83
N GLY A 189 -8.59 13.59 17.71
CA GLY A 189 -7.73 14.23 18.73
C GLY A 189 -7.11 13.27 19.75
N ARG A 190 -7.55 12.01 19.80
CA ARG A 190 -6.95 10.97 20.65
C ARG A 190 -5.99 10.06 19.91
N TYR A 191 -6.14 9.89 18.58
CA TYR A 191 -5.47 8.82 17.85
C TYR A 191 -5.26 9.07 16.34
N VAL A 192 -5.03 10.31 15.88
CA VAL A 192 -4.64 10.52 14.47
C VAL A 192 -3.31 9.82 14.20
N SER A 193 -3.32 8.78 13.38
CA SER A 193 -2.12 8.37 12.66
C SER A 193 -2.00 9.31 11.47
N ILE A 194 -1.02 10.22 11.51
CA ILE A 194 -0.65 11.01 10.33
C ILE A 194 0.03 10.04 9.37
N VAL A 195 -0.77 9.31 8.61
CA VAL A 195 -0.29 8.63 7.42
C VAL A 195 -0.24 9.74 6.37
N ALA A 196 0.96 10.04 5.89
CA ALA A 196 1.14 10.91 4.73
C ALA A 196 0.18 10.42 3.63
N ASP A 197 -0.43 11.34 2.89
CA ASP A 197 -1.21 11.00 1.70
C ASP A 197 -0.39 9.98 0.90
N GLU A 198 -0.80 8.72 0.89
CA GLU A 198 -0.39 7.73 -0.10
C GLU A 198 -1.43 7.84 -1.21
N PRO A 199 -1.19 8.67 -2.23
CA PRO A 199 -2.13 8.81 -3.32
C PRO A 199 -2.00 7.53 -4.15
N GLY A 200 -3.08 6.79 -4.32
CA GLY A 200 -2.99 5.50 -5.03
C GLY A 200 -4.19 4.57 -4.86
N THR A 201 -5.05 4.77 -3.87
CA THR A 201 -6.32 4.05 -3.83
C THR A 201 -7.37 4.82 -4.61
N THR A 202 -7.63 4.41 -5.85
CA THR A 202 -8.89 4.73 -6.52
C THR A 202 -10.03 4.11 -5.71
N ARG A 203 -10.65 4.92 -4.84
CA ARG A 203 -12.06 4.85 -4.40
C ARG A 203 -12.45 6.09 -3.56
N ASP A 204 -12.23 7.26 -4.15
CA ASP A 204 -13.11 8.46 -4.17
C ASP A 204 -13.93 8.89 -2.94
N HIS A 205 -13.40 8.78 -1.72
CA HIS A 205 -14.08 9.38 -0.56
C HIS A 205 -13.07 10.00 0.40
N VAL A 206 -13.15 11.32 0.57
CA VAL A 206 -12.31 12.12 1.48
C VAL A 206 -12.69 11.76 2.93
N GLY A 207 -12.05 10.74 3.48
CA GLY A 207 -12.16 10.32 4.87
C GLY A 207 -10.85 10.56 5.63
N ILE A 208 -10.91 10.55 6.97
CA ILE A 208 -9.75 10.66 7.85
C ILE A 208 -9.38 9.27 8.36
N THR A 209 -8.09 8.98 8.44
CA THR A 209 -7.59 7.75 9.04
C THR A 209 -7.48 7.89 10.56
N LEU A 210 -8.05 6.95 11.31
CA LEU A 210 -8.05 6.93 12.77
C LEU A 210 -7.37 5.66 13.28
N ASP A 211 -6.52 5.76 14.30
CA ASP A 211 -5.99 4.61 15.01
C ASP A 211 -6.91 4.26 16.21
N LEU A 212 -7.63 3.15 16.15
CA LEU A 212 -8.50 2.70 17.23
C LEU A 212 -7.81 1.57 17.99
N ALA A 213 -6.94 1.94 18.94
CA ALA A 213 -6.18 1.01 19.78
C ALA A 213 -5.33 0.00 18.98
N GLY A 214 -4.65 0.49 17.96
CA GLY A 214 -3.80 -0.23 17.03
C GLY A 214 -4.52 -0.79 15.80
N LEU A 215 -5.86 -0.60 15.68
CA LEU A 215 -6.62 -0.88 14.46
C LEU A 215 -6.81 0.42 13.68
N VAL A 216 -6.18 0.54 12.53
CA VAL A 216 -6.34 1.71 11.68
C VAL A 216 -7.60 1.57 10.83
N VAL A 217 -8.47 2.60 10.86
CA VAL A 217 -9.73 2.64 10.10
C VAL A 217 -9.82 3.92 9.25
N ARG A 218 -10.51 3.85 8.11
CA ARG A 218 -10.87 5.03 7.32
C ARG A 218 -12.25 5.50 7.76
N TYR A 219 -12.33 6.65 8.42
CA TYR A 219 -13.57 7.24 8.91
C TYR A 219 -14.06 8.34 7.97
N VAL A 220 -15.33 8.27 7.57
CA VAL A 220 -15.99 9.30 6.78
C VAL A 220 -17.10 9.93 7.61
N ASP A 221 -16.98 11.24 7.83
CA ASP A 221 -18.06 12.07 8.36
C ASP A 221 -18.95 12.52 7.21
N THR A 222 -20.25 12.23 7.30
CA THR A 222 -21.19 12.58 6.24
C THR A 222 -22.04 13.78 6.60
N PRO A 223 -22.61 14.48 5.59
CA PRO A 223 -23.70 15.41 5.80
C PRO A 223 -24.83 14.79 6.63
N GLY A 224 -25.57 15.65 7.34
CA GLY A 224 -26.78 15.22 8.05
C GLY A 224 -27.89 14.82 7.07
N LEU A 225 -28.58 13.72 7.37
CA LEU A 225 -29.70 13.25 6.57
C LEU A 225 -30.99 13.97 7.02
N ARG A 226 -31.65 14.67 6.10
CA ARG A 226 -32.95 15.31 6.33
C ARG A 226 -33.80 15.32 5.05
N PRO A 227 -35.13 15.15 5.15
CA PRO A 227 -36.02 15.10 3.99
C PRO A 227 -36.21 16.45 3.29
N ASP A 228 -35.95 17.56 3.97
CA ASP A 228 -36.14 18.95 3.53
C ASP A 228 -34.81 19.64 3.16
N ALA A 229 -33.94 18.92 2.44
CA ALA A 229 -32.67 19.44 1.97
C ALA A 229 -32.81 20.29 0.69
N ASP A 230 -31.87 21.21 0.48
CA ASP A 230 -31.76 21.90 -0.81
C ASP A 230 -31.13 20.97 -1.88
N PRO A 231 -31.13 21.34 -3.18
CA PRO A 231 -30.60 20.46 -4.23
C PRO A 231 -29.14 20.03 -4.04
N LEU A 232 -28.29 20.91 -3.49
CA LEU A 232 -26.87 20.63 -3.25
C LEU A 232 -26.70 19.67 -2.06
N GLU A 233 -27.45 19.91 -0.99
CA GLU A 233 -27.49 19.03 0.17
C GLU A 233 -28.04 17.64 -0.20
N HIS A 234 -29.05 17.56 -1.07
CA HIS A 234 -29.57 16.29 -1.57
C HIS A 234 -28.52 15.49 -2.34
N GLU A 235 -27.70 16.15 -3.16
CA GLU A 235 -26.59 15.51 -3.85
C GLU A 235 -25.54 14.99 -2.85
N ALA A 236 -25.20 15.80 -1.84
CA ALA A 236 -24.26 15.43 -0.79
C ALA A 236 -24.78 14.26 0.09
N GLN A 237 -26.07 14.24 0.42
CA GLN A 237 -26.72 13.12 1.12
C GLN A 237 -26.76 11.85 0.25
N SER A 238 -27.01 11.99 -1.06
CA SER A 238 -27.01 10.87 -2.00
C SER A 238 -25.62 10.24 -2.10
N LEU A 239 -24.57 11.06 -2.18
CA LEU A 239 -23.19 10.60 -2.13
C LEU A 239 -22.92 9.86 -0.81
N ALA A 240 -23.27 10.46 0.34
CA ALA A 240 -23.11 9.84 1.66
C ALA A 240 -23.71 8.43 1.76
N LEU A 241 -24.92 8.24 1.21
CA LEU A 241 -25.57 6.94 1.16
C LEU A 241 -24.83 5.95 0.26
N GLN A 242 -24.28 6.41 -0.88
CA GLN A 242 -23.43 5.57 -1.74
C GLN A 242 -22.15 5.13 -1.02
N ILE A 243 -21.53 6.00 -0.23
CA ILE A 243 -20.36 5.64 0.60
C ILE A 243 -20.76 4.59 1.63
N ALA A 244 -21.89 4.81 2.31
CA ALA A 244 -22.39 3.91 3.34
C ALA A 244 -22.67 2.50 2.81
N HIS A 245 -23.12 2.36 1.56
CA HIS A 245 -23.28 1.06 0.90
C HIS A 245 -21.96 0.30 0.69
N GLN A 246 -20.85 1.00 0.64
CA GLN A 246 -19.51 0.42 0.50
C GLN A 246 -18.79 0.28 1.85
N ALA A 247 -19.39 0.74 2.94
CA ALA A 247 -18.79 0.75 4.26
C ALA A 247 -18.74 -0.66 4.86
N ASP A 248 -17.64 -0.96 5.54
CA ASP A 248 -17.50 -2.15 6.37
C ASP A 248 -18.29 -2.00 7.68
N LEU A 249 -18.47 -0.75 8.14
CA LEU A 249 -19.29 -0.40 9.30
C LEU A 249 -20.02 0.93 9.08
N VAL A 250 -21.33 0.94 9.31
CA VAL A 250 -22.14 2.16 9.37
C VAL A 250 -22.46 2.47 10.83
N LEU A 251 -22.08 3.66 11.29
CA LEU A 251 -22.39 4.20 12.60
C LEU A 251 -23.59 5.14 12.49
N PHE A 252 -24.73 4.73 13.04
CA PHE A 252 -25.87 5.63 13.18
C PHE A 252 -25.70 6.48 14.44
N VAL A 253 -25.59 7.79 14.26
CA VAL A 253 -25.45 8.77 15.33
C VAL A 253 -26.79 9.49 15.48
N GLY A 254 -27.32 9.49 16.69
CA GLY A 254 -28.58 10.14 17.02
C GLY A 254 -28.52 10.74 18.41
N ASP A 255 -29.60 11.43 18.77
CA ASP A 255 -29.82 11.88 20.15
C ASP A 255 -30.01 10.66 21.06
N ALA A 256 -29.40 10.69 22.25
CA ALA A 256 -29.50 9.61 23.23
C ALA A 256 -30.95 9.46 23.76
N ASP A 257 -31.72 10.54 23.72
CA ASP A 257 -33.12 10.57 24.16
C ASP A 257 -34.11 10.23 23.03
N ALA A 258 -33.61 10.09 21.79
CA ALA A 258 -34.42 9.68 20.65
C ALA A 258 -34.40 8.15 20.45
N PRO A 259 -35.48 7.55 19.94
CA PRO A 259 -35.46 6.14 19.56
C PRO A 259 -34.42 5.89 18.46
N PRO A 260 -33.75 4.73 18.46
CA PRO A 260 -32.79 4.38 17.42
C PRO A 260 -33.47 4.38 16.03
N PRO A 261 -32.79 4.89 15.00
CA PRO A 261 -33.31 4.94 13.63
C PRO A 261 -33.46 3.56 12.98
#